data_AF-A0A0Q5LUD0-F1
#
_entry.id   AF-A0A0Q5LUD0-F1
#
_cell.length_a   1.000
_cell.length_b   1.000
_cell.length_c   1.000
_cell.angle_alpha   90.00
_cell.angle_beta   90.00
_cell.angle_gamma   90.00
#
_symmetry.space_group_name_H-M   'P 1'
#
loop_
_entity.id
_entity.type
_entity.pdbx_description
1 polymer ?
#
loop_
_entity_poly.entity_id
_entity_poly.type
_entity_poly.pdbx_seq_one_letter_code
_entity_poly.pdbx_strand_id
1 'polypeptide(L)'
;MSEMRVFIIDTGHMAPELQGGLIGVEGSSNPTPAEKRECVETVSQYVMQGWAIAADAHTPIGWLAALTAETGCVPFVNLTRLGGTR
;
A
#
# COMPACT_ATOMS: atom_id res chain seq x y z
N MET A 1 3.18 10.12 -18.19
CA MET A 1 3.83 9.18 -17.26
C MET A 1 3.18 9.40 -15.93
N SER A 2 2.46 8.41 -15.41
CA SER A 2 1.85 8.51 -14.08
C SER A 2 2.82 7.85 -13.11
N GLU A 3 3.54 8.65 -12.33
CA GLU A 3 4.44 8.19 -11.29
C GLU A 3 3.65 7.51 -10.15
N MET A 4 4.30 6.60 -9.44
CA MET A 4 3.74 5.97 -8.24
C MET A 4 3.53 7.02 -7.15
N ARG A 5 2.40 6.94 -6.44
CA ARG A 5 2.06 7.81 -5.31
C ARG A 5 1.90 7.00 -4.05
N VAL A 6 2.40 7.54 -2.96
CA VAL A 6 2.27 6.97 -1.63
C VAL A 6 1.61 7.99 -0.71
N PHE A 7 0.60 7.55 0.01
CA PHE A 7 -0.09 8.29 1.05
C PHE A 7 0.20 7.64 2.39
N ILE A 8 0.45 8.43 3.42
CA ILE A 8 0.84 7.92 4.73
C ILE A 8 -0.18 8.42 5.76
N ILE A 9 -0.82 7.48 6.45
CA ILE A 9 -1.64 7.76 7.63
C ILE A 9 -0.84 7.25 8.82
N ASP A 10 -0.11 8.15 9.45
CA ASP A 10 0.66 7.88 10.66
C ASP A 10 -0.23 8.01 11.89
N THR A 11 -0.43 6.89 12.59
CA THR A 11 -1.19 6.83 13.84
C THR A 11 -0.28 6.64 15.06
N GLY A 12 1.04 6.78 14.92
CA GLY A 12 2.01 6.57 15.99
C GLY A 12 1.82 7.50 17.21
N HIS A 13 1.12 8.62 17.02
CA HIS A 13 0.74 9.55 18.10
C HIS A 13 -0.71 9.36 18.60
N MET A 14 -1.43 8.35 18.10
CA MET A 14 -2.77 7.99 18.59
C MET A 14 -2.68 7.06 19.82
N ALA A 15 -3.85 6.70 20.36
CA ALA A 15 -3.95 5.76 21.48
C ALA A 15 -3.20 4.44 21.17
N PRO A 16 -2.59 3.77 22.16
CA PRO A 16 -1.79 2.56 21.97
C PRO A 16 -2.45 1.45 21.15
N GLU A 17 -3.77 1.33 21.25
CA GLU A 17 -4.59 0.35 20.53
C GLU A 17 -4.74 0.68 19.03
N LEU A 18 -4.41 1.92 18.65
CA LEU A 18 -4.42 2.44 17.29
C LEU A 18 -3.00 2.67 16.74
N GLN A 19 -1.97 2.34 17.51
CA GLN A 19 -0.57 2.49 17.09
C GLN A 19 -0.26 1.44 16.01
N GLY A 20 0.05 1.94 14.81
CA GLY A 20 0.27 1.13 13.62
C GLY A 20 -0.26 1.92 12.42
N GLY A 21 0.63 2.47 11.61
CA GLY A 21 0.21 3.32 10.51
C GLY A 21 -0.33 2.53 9.32
N LEU A 22 -0.92 3.24 8.37
CA LEU A 22 -1.42 2.73 7.11
C LEU A 22 -0.71 3.47 5.97
N ILE A 23 -0.19 2.74 4.98
CA ILE A 23 0.22 3.36 3.72
C ILE A 23 -0.78 3.07 2.61
N GLY A 24 -1.15 4.10 1.86
CA GLY A 24 -1.90 4.00 0.62
C GLY A 24 -0.94 4.00 -0.56
N VAL A 25 -1.09 3.05 -1.48
CA VAL A 25 -0.28 2.95 -2.70
C VAL A 25 -1.19 3.05 -3.92
N GLU A 26 -0.87 4.00 -4.78
CA GLU A 26 -1.50 4.19 -6.09
C GLU A 26 -0.39 4.22 -7.15
N GLY A 27 -0.62 3.64 -8.32
CA GLY A 27 0.39 3.67 -9.39
C GLY A 27 -0.18 3.39 -10.76
N SER A 28 0.70 3.48 -11.76
CA SER A 28 0.36 3.28 -13.17
C SER A 28 -0.30 1.92 -13.45
N SER A 29 -1.29 1.90 -14.34
CA SER A 29 -1.88 0.67 -14.88
C SER A 29 -0.92 -0.09 -15.82
N ASN A 30 0.17 0.54 -16.26
CA ASN A 30 1.22 -0.08 -17.06
C ASN A 30 2.60 0.31 -16.51
N PRO A 31 3.02 -0.26 -15.35
CA PRO A 31 4.25 0.14 -14.71
C PRO A 31 5.48 -0.47 -15.39
N THR A 32 6.51 0.35 -15.51
CA THR A 32 7.87 -0.04 -15.89
C THR A 32 8.50 -0.97 -14.85
N PRO A 33 9.57 -1.71 -15.20
CA PRO A 33 10.31 -2.50 -14.22
C PRO A 33 10.87 -1.69 -13.04
N ALA A 34 11.19 -0.40 -13.26
CA ALA A 34 11.66 0.49 -12.21
C ALA A 34 10.56 0.82 -11.21
N GLU A 35 9.37 1.21 -11.69
CA GLU A 35 8.20 1.49 -10.83
C GLU A 35 7.76 0.25 -10.04
N LYS A 36 7.85 -0.95 -10.63
CA LYS A 36 7.59 -2.20 -9.90
C LYS A 36 8.58 -2.42 -8.75
N ARG A 37 9.86 -2.15 -9.00
CA ARG A 37 10.91 -2.27 -7.98
C ARG A 37 10.71 -1.27 -6.85
N GLU A 38 10.48 -0.01 -7.21
CA GLU A 38 10.19 1.06 -6.26
C GLU A 38 8.98 0.74 -5.38
N CYS A 39 7.92 0.16 -5.95
CA CYS A 39 6.77 -0.31 -5.20
C CYS A 39 7.16 -1.34 -4.14
N VAL A 40 7.89 -2.39 -4.53
CA VAL A 40 8.28 -3.45 -3.60
C VAL A 40 9.22 -2.90 -2.52
N GLU A 41 10.22 -2.11 -2.88
CA GLU A 41 11.18 -1.52 -1.94
C GLU A 41 10.47 -0.62 -0.93
N THR A 42 9.62 0.29 -1.41
CA THR A 42 8.89 1.23 -0.54
C THR A 42 7.93 0.49 0.38
N VAL A 43 7.07 -0.39 -0.16
CA VAL A 43 6.09 -1.13 0.64
C VAL A 43 6.79 -2.01 1.68
N SER A 44 7.89 -2.68 1.31
CA SER A 44 8.65 -3.53 2.22
C SER A 44 9.15 -2.77 3.45
N GLN A 45 9.58 -1.51 3.31
CA GLN A 45 10.04 -0.70 4.45
C GLN A 45 8.94 -0.48 5.49
N TYR A 46 7.69 -0.25 5.06
CA TYR A 46 6.55 -0.04 5.95
C TYR A 46 6.01 -1.36 6.50
N VAL A 47 6.00 -2.42 5.68
CA VAL A 47 5.67 -3.77 6.12
C VAL A 47 6.60 -4.23 7.25
N MET A 48 7.91 -3.98 7.15
CA MET A 48 8.87 -4.30 8.22
C MET A 48 8.61 -3.52 9.52
N GLN A 49 7.94 -2.37 9.44
CA GLN A 49 7.51 -1.59 10.60
C GLN A 49 6.14 -2.04 11.13
N GLY A 50 5.52 -3.06 10.52
CA GLY A 50 4.21 -3.58 10.90
C GLY A 50 3.03 -2.76 10.40
N TRP A 51 3.25 -1.84 9.44
CA TRP A 51 2.19 -0.96 8.95
C TRP A 51 1.26 -1.69 8.00
N ALA A 52 -0.03 -1.36 8.07
CA ALA A 52 -1.02 -1.87 7.14
C ALA A 52 -0.83 -1.25 5.74
N ILE A 53 -1.23 -1.98 4.70
CA ILE A 53 -1.10 -1.56 3.31
C ILE A 53 -2.48 -1.41 2.68
N ALA A 54 -2.74 -0.30 2.02
CA ALA A 54 -3.95 -0.06 1.24
C ALA A 54 -3.60 0.19 -0.23
N ALA A 55 -4.24 -0.55 -1.14
CA ALA A 55 -4.07 -0.32 -2.57
C ALA A 55 -5.27 -0.86 -3.37
N ASP A 56 -5.40 -0.44 -4.63
CA ASP A 56 -6.29 -1.11 -5.58
C ASP A 56 -5.59 -2.36 -6.16
N ALA A 57 -5.98 -3.53 -5.64
CA ALA A 57 -5.41 -4.82 -6.05
C ALA A 57 -5.73 -5.22 -7.51
N HIS A 58 -6.60 -4.49 -8.21
CA HIS A 58 -6.85 -4.70 -9.64
C HIS A 58 -5.83 -3.98 -10.53
N THR A 59 -5.03 -3.08 -9.97
CA THR A 59 -3.91 -2.45 -10.69
C THR A 59 -2.62 -3.27 -10.52
N PRO A 60 -1.70 -3.29 -11.49
CA PRO A 60 -0.44 -4.04 -11.34
C PRO A 60 0.41 -3.58 -10.14
N ILE A 61 0.45 -2.27 -9.85
CA ILE A 61 1.16 -1.73 -8.68
C ILE A 61 0.45 -2.12 -7.38
N GLY A 62 -0.88 -1.95 -7.31
CA GLY A 62 -1.61 -2.31 -6.09
C GLY A 62 -1.64 -3.81 -5.82
N TRP A 63 -1.60 -4.65 -6.86
CA TRP A 63 -1.39 -6.09 -6.70
C TRP A 63 -0.01 -6.44 -6.14
N LEU A 64 1.05 -5.77 -6.60
CA LEU A 64 2.39 -5.95 -6.01
C LEU A 64 2.41 -5.52 -4.54
N ALA A 65 1.80 -4.37 -4.20
CA ALA A 65 1.67 -3.92 -2.82
C ALA A 65 0.90 -4.94 -1.96
N ALA A 66 -0.17 -5.53 -2.48
CA ALA A 66 -0.94 -6.57 -1.81
C ALA A 66 -0.09 -7.83 -1.53
N LEU A 67 0.68 -8.31 -2.51
CA LEU A 67 1.57 -9.45 -2.32
C LEU A 67 2.67 -9.17 -1.29
N THR A 68 3.25 -7.97 -1.30
CA THR A 68 4.26 -7.58 -0.32
C THR A 68 3.67 -7.53 1.09
N ALA A 69 2.44 -7.01 1.23
CA ALA A 69 1.70 -7.00 2.49
C ALA A 69 1.44 -8.43 3.01
N GLU A 70 0.95 -9.31 2.13
CA GLU A 70 0.69 -10.72 2.45
C GLU A 70 1.97 -11.44 2.88
N THR A 71 3.08 -11.23 2.15
CA THR A 71 4.39 -11.83 2.47
C THR A 71 4.91 -11.39 3.85
N GLY A 72 4.64 -10.16 4.24
CA GLY A 72 5.01 -9.64 5.56
C GLY A 72 3.97 -9.84 6.65
N CYS A 73 2.89 -10.57 6.37
CA CYS A 73 1.80 -10.83 7.32
C CYS A 73 1.19 -9.56 7.94
N VAL A 74 1.19 -8.43 7.21
CA VAL A 74 0.52 -7.20 7.66
C VAL A 74 -0.87 -7.07 7.05
N PRO A 75 -1.80 -6.33 7.69
CA PRO A 75 -3.13 -6.14 7.14
C PRO A 75 -3.11 -5.48 5.75
N PHE A 76 -3.92 -5.98 4.83
CA PHE A 76 -4.15 -5.38 3.52
C PHE A 76 -5.60 -4.88 3.36
N VAL A 77 -5.76 -3.64 2.87
CA VAL A 77 -7.05 -3.00 2.61
C VAL A 77 -7.20 -2.74 1.11
N ASN A 78 -8.16 -3.41 0.47
CA ASN A 78 -8.44 -3.19 -0.94
C ASN A 78 -9.28 -1.91 -1.15
N LEU A 79 -8.69 -0.88 -1.77
CA LEU A 79 -9.32 0.43 -1.99
C LEU A 79 -10.53 0.39 -2.93
N THR A 80 -10.60 -0.59 -3.83
CA THR A 80 -11.74 -0.79 -4.75
C THR A 80 -13.05 -1.05 -4.01
N ARG A 81 -12.97 -1.59 -2.78
CA ARG A 81 -14.16 -1.83 -1.93
C ARG A 81 -14.65 -0.59 -1.18
N LEU A 82 -13.90 0.51 -1.18
CA LEU A 82 -14.30 1.77 -0.55
C LEU A 82 -15.07 2.68 -1.52
N GLY A 83 -14.99 2.40 -2.82
CA GLY A 83 -15.80 3.04 -3.87
C GLY A 83 -17.15 2.36 -4.04
N GLY A 84 -18.01 2.41 -3.01
CA GLY A 84 -19.43 2.14 -3.22
C GLY A 84 -19.95 3.09 -4.31
N THR A 85 -20.59 2.51 -5.33
CA THR A 85 -21.23 3.18 -6.46
C THR A 85 -21.96 4.46 -6.01
N ARG A 86 -21.57 5.60 -6.58
CA ARG A 86 -22.45 6.77 -6.70
C ARG A 86 -23.16 6.71 -8.04
#